data_AF-A0A5K1FIH7-F1
#
_entry.id   AF-A0A5K1FIH7-F1
#
_cell.length_a   1.000
_cell.length_b   1.000
_cell.length_c   1.000
_cell.angle_alpha   90.00
_cell.angle_beta   90.00
_cell.angle_gamma   90.00
#
_symmetry.space_group_name_H-M   'P 1'
#
loop_
_entity.id
_entity.type
_entity.pdbx_description
1 polymer ?
#
loop_
_entity_poly.entity_id
_entity_poly.type
_entity_poly.pdbx_seq_one_letter_code
_entity_poly.pdbx_strand_id
1 'polypeptide(L)' 'YNICKQILATSGFGWDPTNKCVDVDNKVWAVYIQ' A
#
# COMPACT_ATOMS: atom_id res chain seq x y z
N TYR A 1 15.41 1.26 -5.70
CA TYR A 1 14.22 1.86 -6.34
C TYR A 1 13.08 1.81 -5.34
N ASN A 2 12.28 2.86 -5.20
CA ASN A 2 11.46 3.12 -4.02
C ASN A 2 10.18 2.25 -3.98
N ILE A 3 10.23 1.09 -3.32
CA ILE A 3 9.13 0.10 -3.26
C ILE A 3 7.82 0.75 -2.78
N CYS A 4 7.89 1.67 -1.81
CA CYS A 4 6.71 2.40 -1.35
C CYS A 4 6.01 3.17 -2.49
N LYS A 5 6.75 3.75 -3.44
CA LYS A 5 6.14 4.43 -4.59
C LYS A 5 5.43 3.47 -5.54
N GLN A 6 5.93 2.24 -5.67
CA GLN A 6 5.30 1.22 -6.52
C GLN A 6 4.03 0.68 -5.87
N ILE A 7 4.07 0.43 -4.56
CA ILE A 7 2.90 -0.02 -3.79
C ILE A 7 1.81 1.07 -3.80
N LEU A 8 2.16 2.33 -3.55
CA LEU A 8 1.21 3.46 -3.57
C LEU A 8 0.67 3.80 -4.97
N ALA A 9 1.28 3.27 -6.04
CA ALA A 9 0.73 3.39 -7.39
C ALA A 9 -0.35 2.34 -7.69
N THR A 10 -0.51 1.34 -6.81
CA THR A 10 -1.51 0.29 -6.96
C THR A 10 -2.86 0.76 -6.43
N SER A 11 -3.94 0.50 -7.18
CA SER A 11 -5.30 0.84 -6.77
C SER A 11 -5.64 0.21 -5.41
N GLY A 12 -6.15 1.01 -4.49
CA GLY A 12 -6.56 0.57 -3.14
C GLY A 12 -5.47 0.69 -2.08
N PHE A 13 -4.27 1.12 -2.45
CA PHE A 13 -3.20 1.43 -1.50
C PHE A 13 -3.14 2.93 -1.23
N GLY A 14 -3.18 3.29 0.05
CA GLY A 14 -3.02 4.63 0.56
C GLY A 14 -1.75 4.78 1.39
N TRP A 15 -1.45 6.02 1.76
CA TRP A 15 -0.37 6.34 2.69
C TRP A 15 -0.97 7.02 3.91
N ASP A 16 -0.70 6.49 5.10
CA ASP A 16 -1.02 7.14 6.36
C ASP A 16 0.12 8.09 6.75
N PRO A 17 -0.07 9.43 6.68
CA PRO A 17 0.95 10.40 7.05
C PRO A 17 1.22 10.46 8.56
N THR A 18 0.28 9.99 9.39
CA THR A 18 0.39 9.97 10.85
C THR A 18 1.34 8.88 11.30
N ASN A 19 1.06 7.64 10.86
CA ASN A 19 1.86 6.48 11.22
C ASN A 19 3.05 6.26 10.27
N LYS A 20 3.14 7.05 9.19
CA LYS A 20 4.17 6.95 8.15
C LYS A 20 4.28 5.54 7.58
N CYS A 21 3.13 4.95 7.25
CA CYS A 21 3.04 3.60 6.69
C CYS A 21 2.01 3.54 5.56
N VAL A 22 2.03 2.43 4.82
CA VAL A 22 0.98 2.13 3.83
C VAL A 22 -0.30 1.77 4.58
N ASP A 23 -1.42 2.37 4.16
CA ASP A 23 -2.76 2.07 4.66
C ASP A 23 -3.58 1.41 3.55
N VAL A 24 -4.11 0.23 3.80
CA VAL A 24 -4.75 -0.63 2.80
C VAL A 24 -5.59 -1.69 3.49
N ASP A 25 -6.72 -2.07 2.88
CA ASP A 25 -7.56 -3.18 3.36
C ASP A 25 -6.78 -4.50 3.27
N ASN A 26 -6.88 -5.33 4.31
CA ASN A 26 -6.29 -6.67 4.34
C ASN A 26 -6.63 -7.53 3.11
N LYS A 27 -7.83 -7.39 2.53
CA LYS A 27 -8.22 -8.10 1.31
C LYS A 27 -7.44 -7.63 0.09
N VAL A 28 -7.24 -6.32 -0.03
CA VAL A 28 -6.46 -5.72 -1.14
C VAL A 28 -4.98 -6.09 -0.99
N TRP A 29 -4.45 -6.06 0.24
CA TRP A 29 -3.10 -6.50 0.57
C TRP A 29 -2.87 -7.98 0.22
N ALA A 30 -3.81 -8.85 0.59
CA ALA A 30 -3.72 -10.29 0.29
C ALA A 30 -3.72 -10.58 -1.22
N VAL A 31 -4.53 -9.85 -2.00
CA VAL A 31 -4.55 -9.98 -3.48
C VAL A 31 -3.25 -9.48 -4.11
N TYR A 32 -2.64 -8.44 -3.56
CA TYR A 32 -1.39 -7.88 -4.10
C TYR A 32 -0.17 -8.78 -3.89
N ILE A 33 -0.11 -9.55 -2.79
CA ILE A 33 1.03 -10.42 -2.46
C ILE A 33 0.96 -11.80 -3.14
N GLN A 34 -0.21 -12.16 -3.67
CA GLN A 34 -0.45 -13.44 -4.34
C GLN A 34 0.34 -13.56 -5.64
#